data_AF-A0AAD9WUH7-F1
#
_entry.id   AF-A0AAD9WUH7-F1
#
_cell.length_a   1.000
_cell.length_b   1.000
_cell.length_c   1.000
_cell.angle_alpha   90.00
_cell.angle_beta   90.00
_cell.angle_gamma   90.00
#
_symmetry.space_group_name_H-M   'P 1'
#
loop_
_entity.id
_entity.type
_entity.pdbx_description
1 polymer ?
#
loop_
_entity_poly.entity_id
_entity_poly.type
_entity_poly.pdbx_seq_one_letter_code
_entity_poly.pdbx_strand_id
1 'polypeptide(L)'
;MATDVIKVLGFWASPFVFRVEWALKLKGVEFEYIEEDIFNKTNMLLELNPVHKKVPVFVHDQKVIAESFVILEYIDETWKQNPLLPQDPYQRAMARFWARFAEEKLLDAAWTSMWSKGEQKERAEKETIEALEKIEEQLKGKKYFGGDDKIGYLDIAIGWISYWIPIWGEVGSYEILDPKKFPGISAWKTRFLDHPVIRDSLPPRDKMLEYFHKRSQEFYRREPDPHAYVSCLSIMFVVPLEPDPHAYVSPQCLHLALLFPSLVWYSSKCNQQLDFFLPFLPPTRTPLFPLFSFAMELESSNSSSDWKDPILLEKSPLISLVYLPTDKSGNLKTRTRGHLIFIQNKNPTQPNPTQYVCIKQETKTKLRMATDVIKVLGFWASPFVFRVEWALKLKGVEFEYIEEDIFNKTNMLLELNPVHKKVPVFVHDQKVIAESFVILEYIDETWKQNPLLPQDPYQRAMARFWARFAEEKLLDAAWTSLWSKGEQKERAEKETIEALEKIEEQLKGKKYFGGDDKIGYLDIAIGWISYWIPIWGEVGSYEILDPKKFPGISAWKTRFLDHPVIRDSLPPRDKMLEYFHKRSQEYYRRFGSSGK
;
A
#
# COMPACT_ATOMS: atom_id res chain seq x y z
N MET A 1 -19.49 -39.81 19.18
CA MET A 1 -18.85 -39.01 18.12
C MET A 1 -17.56 -38.48 18.71
N ALA A 2 -16.43 -38.57 18.00
CA ALA A 2 -15.25 -37.83 18.44
C ALA A 2 -15.60 -36.34 18.37
N THR A 3 -15.28 -35.58 19.42
CA THR A 3 -15.37 -34.13 19.38
C THR A 3 -14.20 -33.61 18.57
N ASP A 4 -14.47 -32.92 17.48
CA ASP A 4 -13.47 -32.32 16.58
C ASP A 4 -12.50 -31.48 17.41
N VAL A 5 -11.21 -31.89 17.46
CA VAL A 5 -10.24 -31.28 18.36
C VAL A 5 -9.67 -30.03 17.70
N ILE A 6 -10.23 -28.88 18.07
CA ILE A 6 -9.79 -27.56 17.60
C ILE A 6 -8.67 -27.05 18.51
N LYS A 7 -7.55 -26.65 17.92
CA LYS A 7 -6.41 -26.05 18.64
C LYS A 7 -6.05 -24.69 18.04
N VAL A 8 -5.77 -23.72 18.89
CA VAL A 8 -5.26 -22.39 18.52
C VAL A 8 -3.90 -22.19 19.15
N LEU A 9 -2.83 -22.23 18.35
CA LEU A 9 -1.51 -21.81 18.79
C LEU A 9 -1.47 -20.29 18.75
N GLY A 10 -1.27 -19.68 19.90
CA GLY A 10 -1.43 -18.25 20.14
C GLY A 10 -0.32 -17.65 20.98
N PHE A 11 -0.30 -16.33 21.06
CA PHE A 11 0.57 -15.57 21.94
C PHE A 11 -0.29 -14.53 22.66
N TRP A 12 -0.25 -14.53 23.99
CA TRP A 12 -1.23 -13.83 24.85
C TRP A 12 -1.37 -12.31 24.62
N ALA A 13 -0.43 -11.65 23.92
CA ALA A 13 -0.48 -10.23 23.59
C ALA A 13 -0.75 -9.93 22.10
N SER A 14 -0.93 -10.95 21.26
CA SER A 14 -1.09 -10.81 19.81
C SER A 14 -2.53 -10.44 19.40
N PRO A 15 -2.79 -9.27 18.80
CA PRO A 15 -4.14 -8.88 18.38
C PRO A 15 -4.73 -9.83 17.32
N PHE A 16 -3.87 -10.47 16.52
CA PHE A 16 -4.27 -11.43 15.49
C PHE A 16 -4.76 -12.76 16.06
N VAL A 17 -4.33 -13.11 17.28
CA VAL A 17 -4.78 -14.32 17.98
C VAL A 17 -6.17 -14.07 18.58
N PHE A 18 -6.39 -12.91 19.21
CA PHE A 18 -7.72 -12.50 19.68
C PHE A 18 -8.74 -12.38 18.55
N ARG A 19 -8.35 -11.96 17.34
CA ARG A 19 -9.19 -12.03 16.13
C ARG A 19 -9.77 -13.43 15.89
N VAL A 20 -8.98 -14.48 16.15
CA VAL A 20 -9.42 -15.89 16.02
C VAL A 20 -10.25 -16.32 17.22
N GLU A 21 -9.79 -16.03 18.45
CA GLU A 21 -10.52 -16.39 19.67
C GLU A 21 -11.92 -15.78 19.75
N TRP A 22 -12.05 -14.48 19.44
CA TRP A 22 -13.34 -13.80 19.42
C TRP A 22 -14.31 -14.46 18.44
N ALA A 23 -13.84 -14.87 17.26
CA ALA A 23 -14.67 -15.54 16.28
C ALA A 23 -15.16 -16.92 16.74
N LEU A 24 -14.31 -17.71 17.38
CA LEU A 24 -14.68 -19.02 17.95
C LEU A 24 -15.68 -18.85 19.10
N LYS A 25 -15.37 -17.97 20.07
CA LYS A 25 -16.21 -17.71 21.25
C LYS A 25 -17.58 -17.12 20.86
N LEU A 26 -17.66 -16.20 19.87
CA LEU A 26 -18.93 -15.65 19.37
C LEU A 26 -19.79 -16.67 18.60
N LYS A 27 -19.20 -17.77 18.13
CA LYS A 27 -19.90 -18.89 17.50
C LYS A 27 -20.20 -20.05 18.45
N GLY A 28 -19.79 -19.96 19.71
CA GLY A 28 -19.93 -21.04 20.70
C GLY A 28 -19.10 -22.29 20.33
N VAL A 29 -17.91 -22.08 19.75
CA VAL A 29 -16.99 -23.15 19.35
C VAL A 29 -15.89 -23.27 20.40
N GLU A 30 -15.84 -24.40 21.09
CA GLU A 30 -14.79 -24.73 22.07
C GLU A 30 -13.46 -25.03 21.36
N PHE A 31 -12.35 -24.66 21.99
CA PHE A 31 -11.00 -24.91 21.46
C PHE A 31 -9.95 -25.00 22.57
N GLU A 32 -8.89 -25.75 22.31
CA GLU A 32 -7.68 -25.77 23.12
C GLU A 32 -6.77 -24.60 22.72
N TYR A 33 -6.50 -23.69 23.63
CA TYR A 33 -5.50 -22.64 23.44
C TYR A 33 -4.11 -23.15 23.85
N ILE A 34 -3.13 -23.01 22.96
CA ILE A 34 -1.74 -23.38 23.19
C ILE A 34 -0.89 -22.11 23.14
N GLU A 35 -0.33 -21.71 24.27
CA GLU A 35 0.57 -20.55 24.36
C GLU A 35 1.93 -20.86 23.72
N GLU A 36 2.41 -19.95 22.88
CA GLU A 36 3.62 -20.07 22.08
C GLU A 36 4.57 -18.88 22.35
N ASP A 37 5.83 -19.17 22.69
CA ASP A 37 6.85 -18.13 22.82
C ASP A 37 7.33 -17.69 21.43
N ILE A 38 6.84 -16.54 20.98
CA ILE A 38 7.19 -15.98 19.67
C ILE A 38 8.67 -15.52 19.55
N PHE A 39 9.39 -15.41 20.67
CA PHE A 39 10.82 -15.10 20.72
C PHE A 39 11.67 -16.37 20.68
N ASN A 40 11.22 -17.45 21.32
CA ASN A 40 11.84 -18.78 21.30
C ASN A 40 10.87 -19.83 20.72
N LYS A 41 10.67 -19.76 19.40
CA LYS A 41 9.65 -20.52 18.68
C LYS A 41 9.82 -22.03 18.83
N THR A 42 8.74 -22.72 19.16
CA THR A 42 8.72 -24.17 19.32
C THR A 42 8.83 -24.88 17.98
N ASN A 43 9.32 -26.13 18.00
CA ASN A 43 9.28 -27.00 16.82
C ASN A 43 7.85 -27.16 16.29
N MET A 44 6.84 -27.17 17.17
CA MET A 44 5.43 -27.27 16.78
C MET A 44 4.98 -26.08 15.92
N LEU A 45 5.34 -24.84 16.28
CA LEU A 45 5.06 -23.67 15.43
C LEU A 45 5.82 -23.76 14.09
N LEU A 46 7.08 -24.21 14.11
CA LEU A 46 7.91 -24.33 12.91
C LEU A 46 7.45 -25.44 11.96
N GLU A 47 6.86 -26.52 12.48
CA GLU A 47 6.29 -27.62 11.70
C GLU A 47 4.89 -27.28 11.15
N LEU A 48 4.04 -26.62 11.93
CA LEU A 48 2.68 -26.27 11.53
C LEU A 48 2.63 -25.02 10.63
N ASN A 49 3.52 -24.04 10.83
CA ASN A 49 3.66 -22.86 9.97
C ASN A 49 5.12 -22.69 9.52
N PRO A 50 5.65 -23.60 8.68
CA PRO A 50 7.05 -23.53 8.22
C PRO A 50 7.31 -22.32 7.32
N VAL A 51 6.25 -21.76 6.73
CA VAL A 51 6.27 -20.67 5.77
C VAL A 51 6.48 -19.32 6.45
N HIS A 52 5.62 -18.94 7.39
CA HIS A 52 5.68 -17.64 8.07
C HIS A 52 6.21 -17.72 9.50
N LYS A 53 6.14 -18.89 10.15
CA LYS A 53 6.64 -19.11 11.52
C LYS A 53 6.04 -18.08 12.49
N LYS A 54 4.74 -17.82 12.36
CA LYS A 54 3.95 -16.80 13.08
C LYS A 54 2.66 -17.41 13.63
N VAL A 55 2.19 -16.85 14.73
CA VAL A 55 0.84 -17.08 15.29
C VAL A 55 -0.16 -16.02 14.79
N PRO A 56 -1.48 -16.30 14.76
CA PRO A 56 -2.12 -17.57 15.11
C PRO A 56 -1.84 -18.69 14.10
N VAL A 57 -1.80 -19.92 14.61
CA VAL A 57 -1.96 -21.14 13.80
C VAL A 57 -3.16 -21.91 14.34
N PHE A 58 -4.09 -22.23 13.45
CA PHE A 58 -5.34 -22.90 13.75
C PHE A 58 -5.29 -24.33 13.23
N VAL A 59 -5.66 -25.30 14.07
CA VAL A 59 -5.71 -26.73 13.71
C VAL A 59 -7.13 -27.24 13.97
N HIS A 60 -7.72 -27.89 12.98
CA HIS A 60 -9.03 -28.53 13.07
C HIS A 60 -8.98 -29.84 12.27
N ASP A 61 -9.21 -30.98 12.93
CA ASP A 61 -9.10 -32.32 12.35
C ASP A 61 -7.80 -32.55 11.57
N GLN A 62 -6.66 -32.22 12.20
CA GLN A 62 -5.31 -32.29 11.63
C GLN A 62 -5.06 -31.34 10.43
N LYS A 63 -6.07 -30.61 9.96
CA LYS A 63 -5.93 -29.57 8.93
C LYS A 63 -5.39 -28.30 9.57
N VAL A 64 -4.26 -27.83 9.06
CA VAL A 64 -3.56 -26.64 9.57
C VAL A 64 -3.86 -25.43 8.71
N ILE A 65 -4.21 -24.32 9.36
CA ILE A 65 -4.53 -23.04 8.72
C ILE A 65 -3.73 -21.93 9.42
N ALA A 66 -3.01 -21.14 8.63
CA ALA A 66 -2.29 -19.96 9.06
C ALA A 66 -2.92 -18.70 8.42
N GLU A 67 -2.47 -17.53 8.88
CA GLU A 67 -3.01 -16.19 8.59
C GLU A 67 -4.39 -15.92 9.20
N SER A 68 -4.45 -14.95 10.12
CA SER A 68 -5.64 -14.70 10.94
C SER A 68 -6.90 -14.31 10.13
N PHE A 69 -6.77 -13.65 8.98
CA PHE A 69 -7.91 -13.42 8.08
C PHE A 69 -8.38 -14.69 7.36
N VAL A 70 -7.46 -15.55 6.95
CA VAL A 70 -7.78 -16.84 6.31
C VAL A 70 -8.46 -17.77 7.32
N ILE A 71 -7.97 -17.80 8.56
CA ILE A 71 -8.58 -18.50 9.69
C ILE A 71 -9.97 -17.93 10.00
N LEU A 72 -10.13 -16.59 10.01
CA LEU A 72 -11.42 -15.94 10.31
C LEU A 72 -12.49 -16.27 9.25
N GLU A 73 -12.15 -16.22 7.96
CA GLU A 73 -13.08 -16.66 6.91
C GLU A 73 -13.33 -18.18 6.95
N TYR A 74 -12.32 -19.00 7.28
CA TYR A 74 -12.52 -20.43 7.48
C TYR A 74 -13.52 -20.74 8.60
N ILE A 75 -13.41 -20.04 9.73
CA ILE A 75 -14.31 -20.19 10.89
C ILE A 75 -15.74 -19.83 10.50
N ASP A 76 -15.94 -18.72 9.77
CA ASP A 76 -17.27 -18.31 9.31
C ASP A 76 -17.84 -19.20 8.21
N GLU A 77 -16.96 -19.83 7.42
CA GLU A 77 -17.34 -20.77 6.37
C GLU A 77 -17.60 -22.18 6.89
N THR A 78 -17.04 -22.56 8.03
CA THR A 78 -17.23 -23.87 8.68
C THR A 78 -18.45 -23.85 9.60
N TRP A 79 -18.52 -22.90 10.52
CA TRP A 79 -19.59 -22.78 11.52
C TRP A 79 -20.62 -21.71 11.10
N LYS A 80 -21.71 -22.16 10.46
CA LYS A 80 -22.71 -21.28 9.85
C LYS A 80 -23.61 -20.53 10.85
N GLN A 81 -23.65 -20.95 12.11
CA GLN A 81 -24.31 -20.19 13.16
C GLN A 81 -23.61 -18.85 13.38
N ASN A 82 -24.37 -17.82 13.73
CA ASN A 82 -23.88 -16.45 13.92
C ASN A 82 -22.91 -16.00 12.80
N PRO A 83 -23.38 -15.85 11.54
CA PRO A 83 -22.52 -15.49 10.42
C PRO A 83 -21.89 -14.10 10.65
N LEU A 84 -20.58 -14.03 10.50
CA LEU A 84 -19.76 -12.84 10.74
C LEU A 84 -19.71 -11.97 9.49
N LEU A 85 -19.54 -12.58 8.32
CA LEU A 85 -19.64 -11.90 7.03
C LEU A 85 -21.12 -11.62 6.66
N PRO A 86 -21.39 -10.47 6.02
CA PRO A 86 -22.69 -10.21 5.39
C PRO A 86 -23.05 -11.25 4.31
N GLN A 87 -24.33 -11.34 3.94
CA GLN A 87 -24.76 -12.21 2.83
C GLN A 87 -24.58 -11.55 1.46
N ASP A 88 -24.74 -10.22 1.36
CA ASP A 88 -24.52 -9.48 0.12
C ASP A 88 -23.01 -9.47 -0.27
N PRO A 89 -22.64 -9.90 -1.49
CA PRO A 89 -21.24 -9.95 -1.92
C PRO A 89 -20.51 -8.62 -1.83
N TYR A 90 -21.19 -7.48 -2.05
CA TYR A 90 -20.54 -6.17 -1.97
C TYR A 90 -20.24 -5.78 -0.52
N GLN A 91 -21.14 -6.02 0.42
CA GLN A 91 -20.87 -5.82 1.84
C GLN A 91 -19.74 -6.74 2.34
N ARG A 92 -19.62 -7.98 1.81
CA ARG A 92 -18.44 -8.85 2.06
C ARG A 92 -17.16 -8.25 1.51
N ALA A 93 -17.18 -7.77 0.27
CA ALA A 93 -16.04 -7.11 -0.37
C ALA A 93 -15.58 -5.88 0.44
N MET A 94 -16.51 -5.03 0.88
CA MET A 94 -16.19 -3.87 1.74
C MET A 94 -15.64 -4.29 3.10
N ALA A 95 -16.17 -5.34 3.73
CA ALA A 95 -15.64 -5.87 4.99
C ALA A 95 -14.19 -6.37 4.85
N ARG A 96 -13.87 -7.08 3.76
CA ARG A 96 -12.50 -7.53 3.45
C ARG A 96 -11.57 -6.35 3.14
N PHE A 97 -12.04 -5.38 2.34
CA PHE A 97 -11.28 -4.18 2.00
C PHE A 97 -10.88 -3.38 3.24
N TRP A 98 -11.83 -3.03 4.11
CA TRP A 98 -11.55 -2.24 5.30
C TRP A 98 -10.73 -2.98 6.36
N ALA A 99 -10.88 -4.31 6.45
CA ALA A 99 -10.03 -5.13 7.28
C ALA A 99 -8.55 -5.08 6.85
N ARG A 100 -8.29 -5.19 5.53
CA ARG A 100 -6.92 -5.03 4.98
C ARG A 100 -6.41 -3.61 5.07
N PHE A 101 -7.24 -2.60 4.80
CA PHE A 101 -6.86 -1.21 4.94
C PHE A 101 -6.34 -0.90 6.36
N ALA A 102 -7.03 -1.37 7.40
CA ALA A 102 -6.57 -1.19 8.78
C ALA A 102 -5.21 -1.89 9.03
N GLU A 103 -4.99 -3.08 8.47
CA GLU A 103 -3.74 -3.82 8.65
C GLU A 103 -2.57 -3.21 7.86
N GLU A 104 -2.81 -2.68 6.66
CA GLU A 104 -1.79 -2.09 5.77
C GLU A 104 -1.54 -0.57 5.98
N LYS A 105 -2.45 0.14 6.66
CA LYS A 105 -2.39 1.61 6.80
C LYS A 105 -2.55 2.15 8.21
N LEU A 106 -3.17 1.42 9.13
CA LEU A 106 -3.31 1.86 10.51
C LEU A 106 -2.33 1.14 11.45
N LEU A 107 -2.17 -0.18 11.28
CA LEU A 107 -1.39 -1.00 12.21
C LEU A 107 0.08 -0.59 12.30
N ASP A 108 0.77 -0.49 11.16
CA ASP A 108 2.21 -0.17 11.12
C ASP A 108 2.50 1.28 11.55
N ALA A 109 1.62 2.21 11.18
CA ALA A 109 1.67 3.60 11.64
C ALA A 109 1.50 3.69 13.17
N ALA A 110 0.44 3.08 13.72
CA ALA A 110 0.14 3.10 15.16
C ALA A 110 1.20 2.33 15.99
N TRP A 111 1.78 1.28 15.41
CA TRP A 111 2.93 0.59 15.97
C TRP A 111 4.15 1.51 16.01
N THR A 112 4.46 2.18 14.90
CA THR A 112 5.61 3.08 14.77
C THR A 112 5.54 4.26 15.73
N SER A 113 4.39 4.95 15.84
CA SER A 113 4.22 6.07 16.77
C SER A 113 4.33 5.70 18.26
N MET A 114 4.25 4.41 18.61
CA MET A 114 4.47 3.90 19.98
C MET A 114 5.93 3.89 20.41
N TRP A 115 6.87 3.65 19.49
CA TRP A 115 8.29 3.40 19.82
C TRP A 115 9.26 4.43 19.22
N SER A 116 8.88 5.09 18.13
CA SER A 116 9.67 6.14 17.48
C SER A 116 9.67 7.47 18.26
N LYS A 117 10.49 8.42 17.81
CA LYS A 117 10.53 9.80 18.34
C LYS A 117 10.70 10.84 17.21
N GLY A 118 10.52 12.12 17.56
CA GLY A 118 10.72 13.25 16.65
C GLY A 118 9.84 13.16 15.39
N GLU A 119 10.39 13.62 14.26
CA GLU A 119 9.66 13.71 12.99
C GLU A 119 9.05 12.36 12.54
N GLN A 120 9.72 11.24 12.80
CA GLN A 120 9.21 9.89 12.47
C GLN A 120 7.95 9.57 13.27
N LYS A 121 7.93 9.91 14.57
CA LYS A 121 6.76 9.75 15.43
C LYS A 121 5.63 10.66 14.96
N GLU A 122 5.89 11.95 14.75
CA GLU A 122 4.91 12.93 14.27
C GLU A 122 4.26 12.50 12.95
N ARG A 123 5.07 11.94 12.03
CA ARG A 123 4.59 11.37 10.75
C ARG A 123 3.70 10.15 10.98
N ALA A 124 4.14 9.20 11.81
CA ALA A 124 3.40 7.99 12.12
C ALA A 124 2.07 8.27 12.88
N GLU A 125 2.05 9.26 13.77
CA GLU A 125 0.83 9.76 14.42
C GLU A 125 -0.14 10.35 13.40
N LYS A 126 0.36 11.19 12.47
CA LYS A 126 -0.46 11.75 11.39
C LYS A 126 -1.05 10.66 10.49
N GLU A 127 -0.26 9.69 10.06
CA GLU A 127 -0.71 8.57 9.23
C GLU A 127 -1.75 7.70 9.97
N THR A 128 -1.54 7.45 11.27
CA THR A 128 -2.50 6.78 12.17
C THR A 128 -3.84 7.54 12.19
N ILE A 129 -3.80 8.85 12.37
CA ILE A 129 -4.98 9.72 12.42
C ILE A 129 -5.72 9.73 11.07
N GLU A 130 -5.02 9.90 9.95
CA GLU A 130 -5.62 9.87 8.59
C GLU A 130 -6.24 8.51 8.24
N ALA A 131 -5.72 7.42 8.82
CA ALA A 131 -6.31 6.09 8.66
C ALA A 131 -7.55 5.89 9.56
N LEU A 132 -7.52 6.38 10.80
CA LEU A 132 -8.68 6.36 11.70
C LEU A 132 -9.84 7.20 11.18
N GLU A 133 -9.58 8.35 10.55
CA GLU A 133 -10.61 9.17 9.91
C GLU A 133 -11.41 8.37 8.87
N LYS A 134 -10.74 7.57 8.04
CA LYS A 134 -11.40 6.71 7.03
C LYS A 134 -12.19 5.55 7.66
N ILE A 135 -11.71 5.00 8.77
CA ILE A 135 -12.40 3.95 9.54
C ILE A 135 -13.65 4.51 10.24
N GLU A 136 -13.57 5.70 10.84
CA GLU A 136 -14.69 6.42 11.46
C GLU A 136 -15.85 6.63 10.48
N GLU A 137 -15.56 6.92 9.20
CA GLU A 137 -16.60 7.04 8.17
C GLU A 137 -17.42 5.76 7.97
N GLN A 138 -16.86 4.57 8.24
CA GLN A 138 -17.55 3.29 8.01
C GLN A 138 -18.56 2.92 9.12
N LEU A 139 -18.50 3.64 10.25
CA LEU A 139 -19.45 3.55 11.37
C LEU A 139 -20.60 4.56 11.27
N LYS A 140 -20.59 5.47 10.28
CA LYS A 140 -21.67 6.46 10.10
C LYS A 140 -23.03 5.75 9.99
N GLY A 141 -23.87 5.94 11.00
CA GLY A 141 -25.21 5.35 11.09
C GLY A 141 -25.26 3.88 11.51
N LYS A 142 -24.22 3.33 12.17
CA LYS A 142 -24.19 1.94 12.66
C LYS A 142 -23.72 1.84 14.11
N LYS A 143 -24.17 0.81 14.85
CA LYS A 143 -23.60 0.46 16.17
C LYS A 143 -22.30 -0.34 16.09
N TYR A 144 -22.19 -1.23 15.12
CA TYR A 144 -21.03 -2.08 14.81
C TYR A 144 -20.68 -1.96 13.33
N PHE A 145 -19.45 -2.28 12.95
CA PHE A 145 -19.05 -2.28 11.53
C PHE A 145 -19.90 -3.26 10.71
N GLY A 146 -20.27 -4.40 11.31
CA GLY A 146 -21.16 -5.42 10.75
C GLY A 146 -22.66 -5.10 10.76
N GLY A 147 -23.10 -3.99 11.36
CA GLY A 147 -24.52 -3.59 11.44
C GLY A 147 -24.94 -3.10 12.84
N ASP A 148 -26.24 -3.11 13.14
CA ASP A 148 -26.76 -2.54 14.40
C ASP A 148 -26.96 -3.53 15.54
N ASP A 149 -27.01 -4.83 15.25
CA ASP A 149 -27.51 -5.84 16.20
C ASP A 149 -26.45 -6.85 16.66
N LYS A 150 -25.29 -6.93 15.98
CA LYS A 150 -24.22 -7.88 16.32
C LYS A 150 -22.84 -7.44 15.87
N ILE A 151 -21.82 -7.95 16.57
CA ILE A 151 -20.42 -7.95 16.15
C ILE A 151 -20.29 -8.79 14.86
N GLY A 152 -19.72 -8.21 13.79
CA GLY A 152 -19.48 -8.89 12.52
C GLY A 152 -17.98 -9.14 12.23
N TYR A 153 -17.70 -9.59 11.00
CA TYR A 153 -16.34 -9.87 10.52
C TYR A 153 -15.41 -8.66 10.68
N LEU A 154 -15.87 -7.47 10.27
CA LEU A 154 -15.02 -6.27 10.31
C LEU A 154 -14.74 -5.83 11.76
N ASP A 155 -15.73 -5.93 12.66
CA ASP A 155 -15.55 -5.66 14.09
C ASP A 155 -14.48 -6.55 14.73
N ILE A 156 -14.46 -7.84 14.38
CA ILE A 156 -13.44 -8.80 14.87
C ILE A 156 -12.09 -8.52 14.22
N ALA A 157 -12.08 -8.27 12.90
CA ALA A 157 -10.89 -7.98 12.10
C ALA A 157 -10.09 -6.79 12.65
N ILE A 158 -10.78 -5.70 13.00
CA ILE A 158 -10.16 -4.45 13.48
C ILE A 158 -10.43 -4.18 14.97
N GLY A 159 -10.99 -5.16 15.69
CA GLY A 159 -11.31 -5.07 17.12
C GLY A 159 -10.11 -4.68 18.00
N TRP A 160 -8.88 -4.95 17.53
CA TRP A 160 -7.64 -4.51 18.17
C TRP A 160 -7.53 -2.98 18.31
N ILE A 161 -8.16 -2.19 17.43
CA ILE A 161 -8.27 -0.72 17.54
C ILE A 161 -8.88 -0.32 18.89
N SER A 162 -9.85 -1.09 19.41
CA SER A 162 -10.56 -0.77 20.65
C SER A 162 -9.66 -0.84 21.90
N TYR A 163 -8.64 -1.71 21.89
CA TYR A 163 -7.89 -2.10 23.09
C TYR A 163 -6.37 -1.91 22.97
N TRP A 164 -5.74 -2.33 21.86
CA TRP A 164 -4.28 -2.21 21.66
C TRP A 164 -3.87 -0.77 21.39
N ILE A 165 -4.60 -0.04 20.53
CA ILE A 165 -4.28 1.37 20.21
C ILE A 165 -4.25 2.25 21.46
N PRO A 166 -5.23 2.22 22.39
CA PRO A 166 -5.13 2.95 23.66
C PRO A 166 -3.90 2.62 24.50
N ILE A 167 -3.48 1.34 24.54
CA ILE A 167 -2.30 0.89 25.29
C ILE A 167 -1.03 1.41 24.62
N TRP A 168 -0.97 1.39 23.28
CA TRP A 168 0.14 1.94 22.51
C TRP A 168 0.24 3.47 22.63
N GLY A 169 -0.91 4.16 22.69
CA GLY A 169 -1.00 5.58 23.00
C GLY A 169 -0.38 5.92 24.36
N GLU A 170 -0.76 5.19 25.41
CA GLU A 170 -0.19 5.36 26.76
C GLU A 170 1.32 5.09 26.79
N VAL A 171 1.77 3.97 26.20
CA VAL A 171 3.19 3.57 26.13
C VAL A 171 4.04 4.59 25.36
N GLY A 172 3.51 5.12 24.24
CA GLY A 172 4.17 6.14 23.44
C GLY A 172 3.97 7.57 23.96
N SER A 173 3.16 7.78 25.01
CA SER A 173 2.74 9.09 25.53
C SER A 173 2.07 10.00 24.47
N TYR A 174 0.98 9.54 23.87
CA TYR A 174 0.15 10.28 22.91
C TYR A 174 -1.32 9.81 22.91
N GLU A 175 -2.27 10.72 22.70
CA GLU A 175 -3.70 10.40 22.66
C GLU A 175 -4.19 10.21 21.23
N ILE A 176 -4.54 8.98 20.86
CA ILE A 176 -4.91 8.59 19.50
C ILE A 176 -6.43 8.69 19.26
N LEU A 177 -7.23 8.26 20.23
CA LEU A 177 -8.68 8.10 20.10
C LEU A 177 -9.43 9.17 20.90
N ASP A 178 -9.23 10.44 20.56
CA ASP A 178 -10.03 11.57 21.09
C ASP A 178 -11.52 11.36 20.74
N PRO A 179 -12.41 11.23 21.75
CA PRO A 179 -13.85 11.05 21.51
C PRO A 179 -14.54 12.21 20.78
N LYS A 180 -13.96 13.41 20.76
CA LYS A 180 -14.46 14.55 19.98
C LYS A 180 -14.16 14.39 18.50
N LYS A 181 -13.01 13.79 18.16
CA LYS A 181 -12.59 13.55 16.77
C LYS A 181 -13.15 12.26 16.20
N PHE A 182 -13.22 11.20 17.01
CA PHE A 182 -13.66 9.86 16.61
C PHE A 182 -14.85 9.37 17.46
N PRO A 183 -16.01 10.05 17.41
CA PRO A 183 -17.16 9.72 18.25
C PRO A 183 -17.76 8.34 17.93
N GLY A 184 -17.77 7.94 16.65
CA GLY A 184 -18.24 6.64 16.19
C GLY A 184 -17.36 5.50 16.70
N ILE A 185 -16.04 5.58 16.46
CA ILE A 185 -15.05 4.61 16.96
C ILE A 185 -15.08 4.56 18.48
N SER A 186 -15.23 5.70 19.16
CA SER A 186 -15.30 5.75 20.63
C SER A 186 -16.54 5.04 21.17
N ALA A 187 -17.72 5.31 20.59
CA ALA A 187 -18.96 4.66 21.00
C ALA A 187 -18.97 3.17 20.62
N TRP A 188 -18.36 2.79 19.48
CA TRP A 188 -18.15 1.40 19.08
C TRP A 188 -17.21 0.68 20.04
N LYS A 189 -16.06 1.27 20.38
CA LYS A 189 -15.07 0.74 21.33
C LYS A 189 -15.72 0.39 22.65
N THR A 190 -16.53 1.29 23.23
CA THR A 190 -17.28 1.00 24.46
C THR A 190 -18.18 -0.22 24.28
N ARG A 191 -19.07 -0.24 23.27
CA ARG A 191 -19.97 -1.38 23.01
C ARG A 191 -19.25 -2.70 22.71
N PHE A 192 -18.10 -2.64 22.05
CA PHE A 192 -17.30 -3.81 21.68
C PHE A 192 -16.60 -4.38 22.91
N LEU A 193 -16.00 -3.54 23.75
CA LEU A 193 -15.34 -3.94 25.00
C LEU A 193 -16.32 -4.35 26.11
N ASP A 194 -17.53 -3.81 26.13
CA ASP A 194 -18.59 -4.19 27.09
C ASP A 194 -19.26 -5.54 26.73
N HIS A 195 -19.12 -6.01 25.49
CA HIS A 195 -19.70 -7.27 25.05
C HIS A 195 -19.06 -8.44 25.82
N PRO A 196 -19.83 -9.31 26.52
CA PRO A 196 -19.28 -10.29 27.46
C PRO A 196 -18.15 -11.16 26.89
N VAL A 197 -18.36 -11.75 25.71
CA VAL A 197 -17.36 -12.58 25.02
C VAL A 197 -16.05 -11.83 24.73
N ILE A 198 -16.11 -10.53 24.45
CA ILE A 198 -14.92 -9.72 24.20
C ILE A 198 -14.27 -9.41 25.54
N ARG A 199 -15.00 -8.76 26.46
CA ARG A 199 -14.54 -8.37 27.79
C ARG A 199 -13.81 -9.50 28.52
N ASP A 200 -14.45 -10.66 28.58
CA ASP A 200 -14.02 -11.82 29.36
C ASP A 200 -12.88 -12.61 28.67
N SER A 201 -12.46 -12.17 27.47
CA SER A 201 -11.32 -12.71 26.73
C SER A 201 -10.07 -11.82 26.73
N LEU A 202 -10.19 -10.54 27.13
CA LEU A 202 -9.08 -9.58 26.98
C LEU A 202 -7.89 -9.94 27.89
N PRO A 203 -6.65 -9.73 27.43
CA PRO A 203 -5.48 -9.92 28.28
C PRO A 203 -5.43 -8.87 29.41
N PRO A 204 -4.79 -9.13 30.56
CA PRO A 204 -4.70 -8.17 31.65
C PRO A 204 -3.97 -6.88 31.23
N ARG A 205 -4.58 -5.71 31.48
CA ARG A 205 -4.08 -4.41 30.99
C ARG A 205 -2.67 -4.09 31.47
N ASP A 206 -2.39 -4.33 32.75
CA ASP A 206 -1.09 -3.99 33.35
C ASP A 206 0.04 -4.85 32.75
N LYS A 207 -0.25 -6.13 32.48
CA LYS A 207 0.66 -7.04 31.78
C LYS A 207 0.93 -6.57 30.34
N MET A 208 -0.09 -6.05 29.65
CA MET A 208 0.03 -5.49 28.30
C MET A 208 0.88 -4.20 28.28
N LEU A 209 0.68 -3.30 29.23
CA LEU A 209 1.52 -2.10 29.40
C LEU A 209 2.97 -2.48 29.63
N GLU A 210 3.25 -3.39 30.57
CA GLU A 210 4.61 -3.85 30.88
C GLU A 210 5.29 -4.44 29.63
N TYR A 211 4.57 -5.28 28.88
CA TYR A 211 5.05 -5.87 27.64
C TYR A 211 5.35 -4.80 26.58
N PHE A 212 4.43 -3.88 26.30
CA PHE A 212 4.64 -2.87 25.25
C PHE A 212 5.66 -1.80 25.64
N HIS A 213 5.82 -1.44 26.92
CA HIS A 213 6.95 -0.62 27.37
C HIS A 213 8.30 -1.31 27.09
N LYS A 214 8.42 -2.62 27.39
CA LYS A 214 9.63 -3.40 27.07
C LYS A 214 9.89 -3.44 25.55
N ARG A 215 8.85 -3.66 24.74
CA ARG A 215 8.96 -3.70 23.27
C ARG A 215 9.31 -2.34 22.66
N SER A 216 8.69 -1.26 23.13
CA SER A 216 8.99 0.11 22.69
C SER A 216 10.48 0.43 22.90
N GLN A 217 11.03 0.12 24.08
CA GLN A 217 12.46 0.27 24.35
C GLN A 217 13.36 -0.63 23.46
N GLU A 218 12.93 -1.86 23.15
CA GLU A 218 13.69 -2.79 22.30
C GLU A 218 13.81 -2.27 20.86
N PHE A 219 12.72 -1.74 20.28
CA PHE A 219 12.74 -1.15 18.94
C PHE A 219 13.53 0.15 18.91
N TYR A 220 13.31 1.05 19.87
CA TYR A 220 14.06 2.30 19.97
C TYR A 220 15.58 2.09 20.05
N ARG A 221 16.05 1.04 20.73
CA ARG A 221 17.49 0.68 20.78
C ARG A 221 18.05 0.04 19.51
N ARG A 222 17.19 -0.44 18.61
CA ARG A 222 17.59 -1.06 17.33
C ARG A 222 17.66 -0.08 16.17
N GLU A 223 17.05 1.09 16.32
CA GLU A 223 17.20 2.16 15.35
C GLU A 223 18.65 2.68 15.38
N PRO A 224 19.31 2.86 14.22
CA PRO A 224 20.66 3.43 14.19
C PRO A 224 20.58 4.87 14.71
N ASP A 225 21.14 5.11 15.90
CA ASP A 225 21.14 6.43 16.51
C ASP A 225 21.85 7.44 15.57
N PRO A 226 21.15 8.44 15.02
CA PRO A 226 21.77 9.43 14.14
C PRO A 226 22.81 10.27 14.89
N HIS A 227 22.76 10.31 16.23
CA HIS A 227 23.76 10.94 17.08
C HIS A 227 24.93 10.03 17.48
N ALA A 228 24.87 8.71 17.25
CA ALA A 228 26.02 7.83 17.52
C ALA A 228 27.20 8.13 16.58
N TYR A 229 26.91 8.54 15.34
CA TYR A 229 27.91 9.08 14.43
C TYR A 229 28.53 10.38 14.95
N VAL A 230 27.74 11.23 15.62
CA VAL A 230 28.21 12.48 16.22
C VAL A 230 29.00 12.23 17.51
N SER A 231 28.64 11.24 18.33
CA SER A 231 29.40 10.90 19.54
C SER A 231 30.74 10.22 19.22
N CYS A 232 30.80 9.38 18.18
CA CYS A 232 32.08 8.86 17.67
C CYS A 232 32.99 9.97 17.13
N LEU A 233 32.45 10.99 16.46
CA LEU A 233 33.21 12.18 16.07
C LEU A 233 33.69 12.98 17.29
N SER A 234 32.84 13.18 18.30
CA SER A 234 33.21 13.87 19.55
C SER A 234 34.34 13.17 20.32
N ILE A 235 34.42 11.83 20.26
CA ILE A 235 35.47 11.06 20.92
C ILE A 235 36.79 11.07 20.12
N MET A 236 36.76 11.27 18.79
CA MET A 236 37.99 11.42 17.99
C MET A 236 38.70 12.78 18.16
N PHE A 237 38.04 13.79 18.74
CA PHE A 237 38.62 15.13 18.93
C PHE A 237 39.14 15.43 20.35
N VAL A 238 39.22 14.42 21.23
CA VAL A 238 39.87 14.54 22.55
C VAL A 238 41.12 13.66 22.63
N VAL A 239 42.09 13.95 21.75
CA VAL A 239 43.50 13.64 21.99
C VAL A 239 44.17 14.92 22.47
N PRO A 240 44.72 14.97 23.70
CA PRO A 240 45.42 16.16 24.16
C PRO A 240 46.75 16.29 23.38
N LEU A 241 46.79 17.23 22.42
CA LEU A 241 48.04 17.69 21.85
C LEU A 241 48.74 18.58 22.88
N GLU A 242 49.92 18.16 23.31
CA GLU A 242 50.83 19.01 24.09
C GLU A 242 51.18 20.29 23.28
N PRO A 243 51.30 21.46 23.93
CA PRO A 243 51.51 22.71 23.21
C PRO A 243 52.95 22.82 22.66
N ASP A 244 53.08 22.83 21.34
CA ASP A 244 54.32 23.22 20.65
C ASP A 244 54.61 24.72 20.89
N PRO A 245 55.75 25.10 21.51
CA PRO A 245 56.08 26.49 21.82
C PRO A 245 56.37 27.39 20.61
N HIS A 246 56.40 26.86 19.37
CA HIS A 246 56.93 27.59 18.20
C HIS A 246 55.92 27.90 17.08
N ALA A 247 54.62 27.60 17.27
CA ALA A 247 53.58 27.88 16.29
C ALA A 247 53.11 29.37 16.31
N TYR A 248 53.86 30.25 15.62
CA TYR A 248 53.44 31.64 15.37
C TYR A 248 52.32 31.69 14.31
N VAL A 249 51.07 31.93 14.71
CA VAL A 249 49.92 32.14 13.79
C VAL A 249 49.61 33.64 13.70
N SER A 250 49.46 34.17 12.48
CA SER A 250 49.32 35.62 12.27
C SER A 250 47.93 36.16 12.69
N PRO A 251 47.82 37.44 13.12
CA PRO A 251 46.58 37.98 13.70
C PRO A 251 45.39 38.14 12.72
N GLN A 252 45.54 37.82 11.44
CA GLN A 252 44.50 38.05 10.43
C GLN A 252 43.46 36.92 10.31
N CYS A 253 43.71 35.74 10.92
CA CYS A 253 42.75 34.64 10.89
C CYS A 253 41.63 34.74 11.95
N LEU A 254 41.74 35.63 12.94
CA LEU A 254 40.83 35.65 14.10
C LEU A 254 39.56 36.49 13.94
N HIS A 255 39.36 37.18 12.80
CA HIS A 255 38.21 38.08 12.58
C HIS A 255 37.14 37.57 11.60
N LEU A 256 37.36 36.44 10.92
CA LEU A 256 36.38 35.84 9.99
C LEU A 256 35.56 34.69 10.59
N ALA A 257 35.96 34.16 11.76
CA ALA A 257 35.31 33.01 12.40
C ALA A 257 34.02 33.34 13.18
N LEU A 258 33.67 34.63 13.36
CA LEU A 258 32.54 35.05 14.20
C LEU A 258 31.28 35.51 13.44
N LEU A 259 31.26 35.45 12.10
CA LEU A 259 30.12 35.94 11.31
C LEU A 259 29.50 34.94 10.32
N PHE A 260 30.17 33.84 9.95
CA PHE A 260 29.59 32.81 9.05
C PHE A 260 30.03 31.37 9.41
N PRO A 261 29.31 30.66 10.30
CA PRO A 261 29.68 29.30 10.74
C PRO A 261 29.50 28.19 9.69
N SER A 262 28.82 28.47 8.57
CA SER A 262 28.27 27.45 7.67
C SER A 262 28.90 27.41 6.26
N LEU A 263 30.09 28.00 6.07
CA LEU A 263 30.68 28.14 4.72
C LEU A 263 32.22 27.96 4.66
N VAL A 264 32.80 27.05 5.45
CA VAL A 264 34.15 26.53 5.20
C VAL A 264 34.22 25.02 5.48
N TRP A 265 34.20 24.21 4.42
CA TRP A 265 34.92 22.93 4.39
C TRP A 265 35.33 22.63 2.94
N TYR A 266 36.62 22.80 2.64
CA TYR A 266 37.21 22.39 1.36
C TYR A 266 38.50 21.63 1.63
N SER A 267 38.85 20.73 0.71
CA SER A 267 39.95 19.76 0.81
C SER A 267 41.28 20.33 1.29
N SER A 268 41.99 19.57 2.14
CA SER A 268 43.45 19.39 2.00
C SER A 268 43.96 18.21 2.84
N LYS A 269 44.20 17.06 2.18
CA LYS A 269 45.33 16.15 2.45
C LYS A 269 45.38 15.07 1.37
N CYS A 270 46.07 15.38 0.28
CA CYS A 270 46.56 14.38 -0.65
C CYS A 270 48.06 14.65 -0.83
N ASN A 271 48.92 13.72 -0.41
CA ASN A 271 50.33 13.76 -0.80
C ASN A 271 51.00 12.38 -0.60
N GLN A 272 50.97 11.56 -1.66
CA GLN A 272 52.00 10.56 -1.93
C GLN A 272 51.90 10.12 -3.41
N GLN A 273 52.90 10.55 -4.21
CA GLN A 273 53.37 9.94 -5.48
C GLN A 273 52.38 9.81 -6.66
N LEU A 274 52.79 9.96 -7.94
CA LEU A 274 53.90 10.70 -8.56
C LEU A 274 53.53 10.86 -10.07
N ASP A 275 53.92 11.99 -10.68
CA ASP A 275 54.13 12.27 -12.12
C ASP A 275 53.33 11.54 -13.23
N PHE A 276 52.72 12.31 -14.15
CA PHE A 276 53.15 12.41 -15.57
C PHE A 276 52.49 13.60 -16.31
N PHE A 277 53.05 13.97 -17.47
CA PHE A 277 52.97 15.29 -18.14
C PHE A 277 51.65 15.71 -18.84
N LEU A 278 51.37 17.03 -18.82
CA LEU A 278 50.60 17.84 -19.81
C LEU A 278 51.44 18.06 -21.11
N PRO A 279 50.93 18.57 -22.28
CA PRO A 279 49.75 19.44 -22.50
C PRO A 279 48.79 18.96 -23.65
N PHE A 280 47.58 19.52 -23.87
CA PHE A 280 47.29 20.84 -24.45
C PHE A 280 45.92 21.44 -24.03
N LEU A 281 45.88 22.77 -24.01
CA LEU A 281 44.76 23.72 -23.83
C LEU A 281 44.94 24.82 -24.91
N PRO A 282 44.06 25.85 -25.09
CA PRO A 282 42.65 26.11 -24.69
C PRO A 282 41.81 26.38 -25.99
N PRO A 283 40.81 27.30 -26.15
CA PRO A 283 39.97 28.14 -25.24
C PRO A 283 38.43 28.07 -25.51
N THR A 284 37.48 28.78 -24.85
CA THR A 284 37.29 29.37 -23.49
C THR A 284 35.77 29.59 -23.25
N ARG A 285 35.38 30.07 -22.04
CA ARG A 285 34.12 30.76 -21.63
C ARG A 285 32.90 29.93 -21.16
N THR A 286 32.85 29.86 -19.82
CA THR A 286 31.73 29.69 -18.85
C THR A 286 30.77 30.92 -18.81
N PRO A 287 29.71 31.00 -17.95
CA PRO A 287 29.27 30.11 -16.85
C PRO A 287 27.75 29.75 -16.78
N LEU A 288 27.41 28.98 -15.73
CA LEU A 288 26.07 28.55 -15.26
C LEU A 288 25.30 29.63 -14.46
N PHE A 289 24.01 29.37 -14.20
CA PHE A 289 23.23 29.87 -13.04
C PHE A 289 22.60 28.68 -12.25
N PRO A 290 22.24 28.83 -10.96
CA PRO A 290 21.90 27.71 -10.06
C PRO A 290 20.42 27.62 -9.62
N LEU A 291 20.11 26.58 -8.83
CA LEU A 291 18.89 26.42 -8.00
C LEU A 291 18.99 27.33 -6.73
N PHE A 292 17.99 27.59 -5.87
CA PHE A 292 16.74 26.88 -5.47
C PHE A 292 15.71 27.87 -4.81
N SER A 293 14.51 27.36 -4.48
CA SER A 293 13.49 27.86 -3.52
C SER A 293 12.48 28.94 -3.93
N PHE A 294 11.19 28.73 -3.60
CA PHE A 294 10.43 29.63 -2.71
C PHE A 294 9.19 28.95 -2.08
N ALA A 295 8.71 29.51 -0.97
CA ALA A 295 7.55 29.07 -0.19
C ALA A 295 6.39 30.10 -0.23
N MET A 296 5.40 29.95 0.66
CA MET A 296 4.08 30.58 0.67
C MET A 296 3.99 32.11 0.89
N GLU A 297 2.96 32.66 0.24
CA GLU A 297 1.96 33.67 0.67
C GLU A 297 2.28 35.15 1.00
N LEU A 298 1.45 36.00 0.36
CA LEU A 298 0.80 37.23 0.84
C LEU A 298 1.66 38.41 1.35
N GLU A 299 1.72 39.50 0.57
CA GLU A 299 0.89 40.70 0.85
C GLU A 299 0.92 41.75 -0.30
N SER A 300 0.05 42.76 -0.18
CA SER A 300 -0.17 43.81 -1.19
C SER A 300 0.90 44.89 -1.20
N SER A 301 1.31 45.36 -2.39
CA SER A 301 1.64 46.79 -2.60
C SER A 301 1.73 47.17 -4.09
N ASN A 302 1.32 48.41 -4.40
CA ASN A 302 1.57 49.03 -5.69
C ASN A 302 3.05 49.42 -5.80
N SER A 303 3.70 49.17 -6.95
CA SER A 303 4.50 50.21 -7.61
C SER A 303 4.80 49.85 -9.08
N SER A 304 5.04 50.89 -9.87
CA SER A 304 5.29 50.89 -11.32
C SER A 304 6.73 50.53 -11.70
N SER A 305 6.94 49.93 -12.87
CA SER A 305 7.71 50.54 -13.98
C SER A 305 7.89 49.61 -15.20
N ASP A 306 8.14 50.22 -16.35
CA ASP A 306 8.28 49.61 -17.70
C ASP A 306 9.45 48.60 -17.83
N TRP A 307 9.44 47.61 -18.75
CA TRP A 307 9.46 47.80 -20.21
C TRP A 307 9.32 46.49 -21.04
N LYS A 308 8.72 46.63 -22.24
CA LYS A 308 9.02 46.03 -23.56
C LYS A 308 8.92 44.50 -23.85
N ASP A 309 7.95 44.25 -24.72
CA ASP A 309 8.01 43.50 -25.99
C ASP A 309 7.88 41.95 -26.01
N PRO A 310 7.30 41.38 -27.10
CA PRO A 310 6.36 40.28 -26.95
C PRO A 310 6.85 38.93 -27.49
N ILE A 311 6.31 37.85 -26.95
CA ILE A 311 6.39 36.51 -27.54
C ILE A 311 5.02 36.11 -28.09
N LEU A 312 4.97 35.79 -29.39
CA LEU A 312 3.79 35.24 -30.03
C LEU A 312 3.43 33.87 -29.45
N LEU A 313 2.18 33.70 -29.02
CA LEU A 313 1.58 32.40 -28.81
C LEU A 313 0.80 32.00 -30.07
N GLU A 314 1.33 31.04 -30.84
CA GLU A 314 0.57 30.44 -31.93
C GLU A 314 -0.56 29.53 -31.41
N LYS A 315 -1.79 29.92 -31.75
CA LYS A 315 -2.94 29.05 -32.09
C LYS A 315 -3.23 27.86 -31.16
N SER A 316 -4.12 28.08 -30.20
CA SER A 316 -4.98 27.02 -29.65
C SER A 316 -6.43 27.20 -30.18
N PRO A 317 -7.08 26.15 -30.73
CA PRO A 317 -8.33 26.29 -31.48
C PRO A 317 -9.59 26.21 -30.60
N LEU A 318 -9.66 26.95 -29.48
CA LEU A 318 -10.80 26.89 -28.55
C LEU A 318 -11.17 28.24 -27.90
N ILE A 319 -11.03 29.35 -28.62
CA ILE A 319 -11.53 30.67 -28.18
C ILE A 319 -12.65 31.14 -29.12
N SER A 320 -13.91 30.96 -28.69
CA SER A 320 -15.06 31.61 -29.31
C SER A 320 -15.56 32.73 -28.41
N LEU A 321 -15.45 33.97 -28.88
CA LEU A 321 -16.06 35.14 -28.25
C LEU A 321 -17.58 35.10 -28.47
N VAL A 322 -18.32 34.61 -27.47
CA VAL A 322 -19.78 34.58 -27.50
C VAL A 322 -20.34 35.92 -27.02
N TYR A 323 -20.85 36.73 -27.95
CA TYR A 323 -21.67 37.89 -27.60
C TYR A 323 -23.06 37.43 -27.18
N LEU A 324 -23.38 37.56 -25.88
CA LEU A 324 -24.74 37.35 -25.38
C LEU A 324 -25.52 38.68 -25.43
N PRO A 325 -26.68 38.73 -26.10
CA PRO A 325 -27.52 39.94 -26.08
C PRO A 325 -28.18 40.11 -24.71
N THR A 326 -28.04 41.30 -24.14
CA THR A 326 -28.81 41.74 -22.97
C THR A 326 -30.22 42.16 -23.38
N ASP A 327 -31.16 42.12 -22.42
CA ASP A 327 -32.42 42.83 -22.59
C ASP A 327 -32.25 44.36 -22.42
N LYS A 328 -33.33 45.12 -22.67
CA LYS A 328 -33.34 46.59 -22.53
C LYS A 328 -33.14 47.08 -21.09
N SER A 329 -33.03 46.16 -20.12
CA SER A 329 -32.78 46.44 -18.70
C SER A 329 -31.37 45.99 -18.26
N GLY A 330 -30.55 45.45 -19.17
CA GLY A 330 -29.16 45.07 -18.92
C GLY A 330 -28.94 43.64 -18.41
N ASN A 331 -29.99 42.81 -18.29
CA ASN A 331 -29.86 41.47 -17.73
C ASN A 331 -29.47 40.41 -18.79
N LEU A 332 -28.66 39.44 -18.36
CA LEU A 332 -28.19 38.32 -19.19
C LEU A 332 -29.19 37.17 -19.20
N LYS A 333 -29.62 36.72 -20.39
CA LYS A 333 -30.35 35.46 -20.56
C LYS A 333 -29.40 34.28 -20.62
N THR A 334 -29.49 33.36 -19.67
CA THR A 334 -28.67 32.14 -19.63
C THR A 334 -29.44 30.91 -20.11
N ARG A 335 -28.82 30.13 -21.00
CA ARG A 335 -29.20 28.73 -21.30
C ARG A 335 -27.90 27.94 -21.45
N THR A 336 -27.63 27.03 -20.52
CA THR A 336 -26.28 26.51 -20.30
C THR A 336 -25.96 25.23 -21.08
N ARG A 337 -24.90 25.31 -21.90
CA ARG A 337 -23.92 24.23 -22.10
C ARG A 337 -22.54 24.83 -21.81
N GLY A 338 -21.76 24.17 -20.97
CA GLY A 338 -20.62 24.80 -20.31
C GLY A 338 -19.51 25.25 -21.26
N HIS A 339 -19.12 26.52 -21.14
CA HIS A 339 -17.86 27.13 -21.59
C HIS A 339 -17.54 28.30 -20.63
N LEU A 340 -16.27 28.70 -20.55
CA LEU A 340 -15.82 29.86 -19.76
C LEU A 340 -16.52 31.14 -20.22
N ILE A 341 -17.07 31.92 -19.26
CA ILE A 341 -17.75 33.19 -19.54
C ILE A 341 -16.85 34.35 -19.09
N PHE A 342 -16.46 35.20 -20.03
CA PHE A 342 -15.85 36.50 -19.73
C PHE A 342 -16.92 37.58 -19.82
N ILE A 343 -17.19 38.30 -18.71
CA ILE A 343 -18.18 39.39 -18.67
C ILE A 343 -17.44 40.72 -18.82
N GLN A 344 -17.76 41.47 -19.89
CA GLN A 344 -17.25 42.83 -20.07
C GLN A 344 -18.19 43.83 -19.40
N ASN A 345 -17.77 44.44 -18.30
CA ASN A 345 -18.52 45.53 -17.67
C ASN A 345 -18.20 46.86 -18.35
N LYS A 346 -19.15 47.45 -19.09
CA LYS A 346 -19.00 48.79 -19.70
C LYS A 346 -19.70 49.83 -18.83
N ASN A 347 -18.92 50.55 -18.03
CA ASN A 347 -19.36 51.81 -17.43
C ASN A 347 -18.75 52.98 -18.25
N PRO A 348 -19.50 53.99 -18.73
CA PRO A 348 -19.03 54.82 -19.86
C PRO A 348 -18.05 55.96 -19.53
N THR A 349 -17.61 56.14 -18.28
CA THR A 349 -17.15 57.47 -17.80
C THR A 349 -15.85 57.51 -16.98
N GLN A 350 -14.99 56.47 -16.95
CA GLN A 350 -13.59 56.61 -16.49
C GLN A 350 -12.60 55.72 -17.25
N PRO A 351 -11.34 56.17 -17.46
CA PRO A 351 -10.28 55.37 -18.07
C PRO A 351 -9.43 54.66 -17.01
N ASN A 352 -9.61 53.36 -16.82
CA ASN A 352 -8.67 52.49 -16.09
C ASN A 352 -8.89 51.00 -16.46
N PRO A 353 -7.94 50.09 -16.18
CA PRO A 353 -7.82 48.82 -16.92
C PRO A 353 -8.93 47.80 -16.62
N THR A 354 -9.28 47.03 -17.66
CA THR A 354 -10.31 45.98 -17.67
C THR A 354 -10.04 44.90 -16.62
N GLN A 355 -10.88 44.81 -15.58
CA GLN A 355 -10.91 43.65 -14.69
C GLN A 355 -11.65 42.49 -15.33
N TYR A 356 -10.99 41.33 -15.44
CA TYR A 356 -11.61 40.06 -15.80
C TYR A 356 -11.83 39.22 -14.53
N VAL A 357 -13.08 38.97 -14.17
CA VAL A 357 -13.42 38.08 -13.04
C VAL A 357 -13.54 36.65 -13.56
N CYS A 358 -12.58 35.79 -13.21
CA CYS A 358 -12.66 34.35 -13.49
C CYS A 358 -13.55 33.66 -12.44
N ILE A 359 -14.83 33.46 -12.76
CA ILE A 359 -15.73 32.67 -11.90
C ILE A 359 -15.50 31.19 -12.20
N LYS A 360 -14.61 30.57 -11.42
CA LYS A 360 -14.40 29.11 -11.45
C LYS A 360 -15.56 28.44 -10.72
N GLN A 361 -16.68 28.20 -11.41
CA GLN A 361 -17.71 27.30 -10.89
C GLN A 361 -17.16 25.87 -10.86
N GLU A 362 -16.92 25.36 -9.65
CA GLU A 362 -16.75 23.94 -9.43
C GLU A 362 -18.05 23.22 -9.75
N THR A 363 -18.18 22.81 -11.01
CA THR A 363 -19.13 21.77 -11.39
C THR A 363 -18.65 20.47 -10.76
N LYS A 364 -19.13 20.19 -9.53
CA LYS A 364 -19.26 18.83 -9.02
C LYS A 364 -20.16 18.07 -9.98
N THR A 365 -19.56 17.57 -11.06
CA THR A 365 -20.18 16.71 -12.03
C THR A 365 -20.40 15.38 -11.33
N LYS A 366 -21.52 15.31 -10.60
CA LYS A 366 -21.99 14.08 -9.98
C LYS A 366 -22.26 13.12 -11.13
N LEU A 367 -21.28 12.26 -11.40
CA LEU A 367 -21.22 11.42 -12.58
C LEU A 367 -22.45 10.52 -12.58
N ARG A 368 -23.49 10.91 -13.33
CA ARG A 368 -24.68 10.08 -13.53
C ARG A 368 -24.30 8.95 -14.48
N MET A 369 -23.63 7.95 -13.91
CA MET A 369 -23.38 6.67 -14.53
C MET A 369 -24.72 6.02 -14.83
N ALA A 370 -25.17 6.14 -16.08
CA ALA A 370 -26.31 5.41 -16.58
C ALA A 370 -25.85 4.06 -17.15
N THR A 371 -26.72 3.05 -17.02
CA THR A 371 -26.65 1.69 -17.58
C THR A 371 -25.74 0.68 -16.90
N ASP A 372 -26.20 -0.57 -16.95
CA ASP A 372 -25.82 -1.74 -16.15
C ASP A 372 -24.49 -2.40 -16.60
N VAL A 373 -23.58 -1.59 -17.17
CA VAL A 373 -22.32 -2.06 -17.74
C VAL A 373 -21.24 -2.08 -16.65
N ILE A 374 -20.68 -3.26 -16.41
CA ILE A 374 -19.52 -3.46 -15.53
C ILE A 374 -18.31 -2.75 -16.13
N LYS A 375 -17.53 -2.05 -15.29
CA LYS A 375 -16.31 -1.35 -15.72
C LYS A 375 -15.09 -1.83 -14.94
N VAL A 376 -13.97 -2.01 -15.62
CA VAL A 376 -12.68 -2.34 -15.02
C VAL A 376 -11.68 -1.25 -15.41
N LEU A 377 -11.30 -0.41 -14.46
CA LEU A 377 -10.19 0.52 -14.62
C LEU A 377 -8.89 -0.28 -14.44
N GLY A 378 -8.09 -0.33 -15.49
CA GLY A 378 -6.94 -1.21 -15.62
C GLY A 378 -5.71 -0.50 -16.15
N PHE A 379 -4.59 -1.22 -16.17
CA PHE A 379 -3.36 -0.79 -16.83
C PHE A 379 -2.80 -2.00 -17.58
N TRP A 380 -2.54 -1.85 -18.87
CA TRP A 380 -2.27 -2.97 -19.80
C TRP A 380 -1.12 -3.92 -19.41
N ALA A 381 -0.20 -3.51 -18.53
CA ALA A 381 0.92 -4.34 -18.06
C ALA A 381 0.77 -4.85 -16.60
N SER A 382 -0.33 -4.54 -15.92
CA SER A 382 -0.54 -4.86 -14.50
C SER A 382 -1.05 -6.30 -14.29
N PRO A 383 -0.28 -7.19 -13.65
CA PRO A 383 -0.73 -8.57 -13.41
C PRO A 383 -1.99 -8.64 -12.55
N PHE A 384 -2.19 -7.64 -11.67
CA PHE A 384 -3.36 -7.52 -10.79
C PHE A 384 -4.66 -7.26 -11.56
N VAL A 385 -4.57 -6.59 -12.70
CA VAL A 385 -5.71 -6.30 -13.58
C VAL A 385 -6.12 -7.55 -14.35
N PHE A 386 -5.14 -8.32 -14.84
CA PHE A 386 -5.39 -9.61 -15.49
C PHE A 386 -6.06 -10.64 -14.58
N ARG A 387 -5.80 -10.63 -13.26
CA ARG A 387 -6.58 -11.44 -12.29
C ARG A 387 -8.10 -11.18 -12.41
N VAL A 388 -8.50 -9.91 -12.58
CA VAL A 388 -9.91 -9.50 -12.68
C VAL A 388 -10.47 -9.83 -14.06
N GLU A 389 -9.74 -9.48 -15.11
CA GLU A 389 -10.13 -9.73 -16.50
C GLU A 389 -10.29 -11.22 -16.82
N TRP A 390 -9.34 -12.07 -16.42
CA TRP A 390 -9.44 -13.52 -16.59
C TRP A 390 -10.65 -14.08 -15.84
N ALA A 391 -10.94 -13.61 -14.64
CA ALA A 391 -12.09 -14.08 -13.86
C ALA A 391 -13.44 -13.72 -14.50
N LEU A 392 -13.58 -12.50 -15.04
CA LEU A 392 -14.78 -12.08 -15.77
C LEU A 392 -14.96 -12.89 -17.05
N LYS A 393 -13.91 -13.01 -17.87
CA LYS A 393 -13.94 -13.77 -19.13
C LYS A 393 -14.22 -15.27 -18.92
N LEU A 394 -13.63 -15.91 -17.90
CA LEU A 394 -13.89 -17.32 -17.55
C LEU A 394 -15.33 -17.57 -17.05
N LYS A 395 -16.02 -16.54 -16.58
CA LYS A 395 -17.44 -16.59 -16.17
C LYS A 395 -18.41 -16.13 -17.25
N GLY A 396 -17.92 -15.70 -18.42
CA GLY A 396 -18.73 -15.15 -19.51
C GLY A 396 -19.40 -13.82 -19.15
N VAL A 397 -18.71 -12.99 -18.35
CA VAL A 397 -19.22 -11.69 -17.90
C VAL A 397 -18.58 -10.59 -18.75
N GLU A 398 -19.41 -9.89 -19.54
CA GLU A 398 -19.00 -8.75 -20.35
C GLU A 398 -18.68 -7.52 -19.48
N PHE A 399 -17.67 -6.75 -19.86
CA PHE A 399 -17.25 -5.54 -19.15
C PHE A 399 -16.57 -4.53 -20.08
N GLU A 400 -16.66 -3.26 -19.73
CA GLU A 400 -15.90 -2.16 -20.33
C GLU A 400 -14.53 -2.05 -19.65
N TYR A 401 -13.46 -2.23 -20.41
CA TYR A 401 -12.11 -1.97 -19.94
C TYR A 401 -11.76 -0.49 -20.14
N ILE A 402 -11.32 0.19 -19.09
CA ILE A 402 -10.86 1.58 -19.10
C ILE A 402 -9.36 1.58 -18.79
N GLU A 403 -8.54 1.94 -19.78
CA GLU A 403 -7.08 2.07 -19.60
C GLU A 403 -6.74 3.34 -18.80
N GLU A 404 -5.95 3.17 -17.74
CA GLU A 404 -5.47 4.23 -16.85
C GLU A 404 -3.95 4.40 -16.96
N ASP A 405 -3.49 5.64 -17.14
CA ASP A 405 -2.09 5.97 -16.96
C ASP A 405 -1.75 6.00 -15.46
N ILE A 406 -1.06 4.96 -14.98
CA ILE A 406 -0.66 4.85 -13.57
C ILE A 406 0.43 5.85 -13.15
N PHE A 407 1.08 6.52 -14.11
CA PHE A 407 2.07 7.59 -13.88
C PHE A 407 1.39 8.97 -13.83
N ASN A 408 0.37 9.19 -14.67
CA ASN A 408 -0.47 10.39 -14.69
C ASN A 408 -1.95 10.04 -14.42
N LYS A 409 -2.22 9.68 -13.16
CA LYS A 409 -3.51 9.12 -12.72
C LYS A 409 -4.68 10.06 -12.99
N THR A 410 -5.76 9.55 -13.58
CA THR A 410 -6.94 10.36 -13.85
C THR A 410 -7.67 10.75 -12.56
N ASN A 411 -8.46 11.82 -12.61
CA ASN A 411 -9.39 12.16 -11.54
C ASN A 411 -10.37 11.02 -11.25
N MET A 412 -10.76 10.22 -12.26
CA MET A 412 -11.66 9.09 -12.10
C MET A 412 -11.05 8.00 -11.20
N LEU A 413 -9.77 7.63 -11.42
CA LEU A 413 -9.06 6.70 -10.53
C LEU A 413 -8.91 7.28 -9.10
N LEU A 414 -8.64 8.58 -8.98
CA LEU A 414 -8.49 9.25 -7.68
C LEU A 414 -9.81 9.39 -6.91
N GLU A 415 -10.94 9.54 -7.60
CA GLU A 415 -12.29 9.60 -7.01
C GLU A 415 -12.83 8.22 -6.65
N LEU A 416 -12.57 7.19 -7.46
CA LEU A 416 -13.05 5.82 -7.24
C LEU A 416 -12.19 5.03 -6.26
N ASN A 417 -10.88 5.25 -6.23
CA ASN A 417 -9.96 4.67 -5.24
C ASN A 417 -9.12 5.77 -4.56
N PRO A 418 -9.75 6.64 -3.73
CA PRO A 418 -9.05 7.73 -3.05
C PRO A 418 -8.05 7.22 -1.99
N VAL A 419 -8.23 5.97 -1.53
CA VAL A 419 -7.45 5.33 -0.49
C VAL A 419 -6.08 4.87 -0.99
N HIS A 420 -6.05 3.96 -1.97
CA HIS A 420 -4.80 3.39 -2.48
C HIS A 420 -4.36 4.03 -3.80
N LYS A 421 -5.28 4.64 -4.58
CA LYS A 421 -5.01 5.28 -5.87
C LYS A 421 -4.32 4.31 -6.84
N LYS A 422 -4.76 3.05 -6.86
CA LYS A 422 -4.20 1.92 -7.62
C LYS A 422 -5.30 1.25 -8.47
N VAL A 423 -4.88 0.65 -9.58
CA VAL A 423 -5.67 -0.30 -10.38
C VAL A 423 -5.36 -1.75 -9.97
N PRO A 424 -6.28 -2.73 -10.14
CA PRO A 424 -7.62 -2.58 -10.71
C PRO A 424 -8.59 -1.82 -9.81
N VAL A 425 -9.54 -1.11 -10.42
CA VAL A 425 -10.78 -0.67 -9.77
C VAL A 425 -11.96 -1.21 -10.57
N PHE A 426 -12.87 -1.88 -9.89
CA PHE A 426 -14.03 -2.55 -10.46
C PHE A 426 -15.31 -1.79 -10.10
N VAL A 427 -16.17 -1.54 -11.08
CA VAL A 427 -17.45 -0.82 -10.89
C VAL A 427 -18.60 -1.67 -11.44
N HIS A 428 -19.62 -1.92 -10.62
CA HIS A 428 -20.81 -2.70 -10.95
C HIS A 428 -21.99 -2.12 -10.17
N ASP A 429 -23.12 -1.81 -10.83
CA ASP A 429 -24.30 -1.20 -10.19
C ASP A 429 -24.00 0.05 -9.33
N GLN A 430 -23.10 0.92 -9.79
CA GLN A 430 -22.58 2.10 -9.06
C GLN A 430 -21.79 1.76 -7.77
N LYS A 431 -21.63 0.48 -7.42
CA LYS A 431 -20.75 -0.01 -6.36
C LYS A 431 -19.32 -0.05 -6.86
N VAL A 432 -18.37 0.40 -6.04
CA VAL A 432 -16.95 0.49 -6.39
C VAL A 432 -16.15 -0.44 -5.51
N ILE A 433 -15.29 -1.27 -6.10
CA ILE A 433 -14.49 -2.27 -5.40
C ILE A 433 -13.03 -2.13 -5.87
N ALA A 434 -12.13 -1.99 -4.91
CA ALA A 434 -10.69 -1.97 -5.11
C ALA A 434 -10.03 -3.22 -4.52
N GLU A 435 -8.74 -3.40 -4.80
CA GLU A 435 -7.91 -4.56 -4.46
C GLU A 435 -8.26 -5.85 -5.21
N SER A 436 -7.31 -6.36 -6.01
CA SER A 436 -7.56 -7.45 -6.96
C SER A 436 -8.12 -8.74 -6.33
N PHE A 437 -7.72 -9.10 -5.11
CA PHE A 437 -8.27 -10.25 -4.39
C PHE A 437 -9.69 -10.02 -3.88
N VAL A 438 -10.01 -8.81 -3.43
CA VAL A 438 -11.36 -8.44 -2.97
C VAL A 438 -12.32 -8.43 -4.16
N ILE A 439 -11.88 -7.91 -5.30
CA ILE A 439 -12.61 -7.96 -6.57
C ILE A 439 -12.80 -9.41 -7.05
N LEU A 440 -11.76 -10.25 -6.96
CA LEU A 440 -11.82 -11.65 -7.40
C LEU A 440 -12.81 -12.49 -6.57
N GLU A 441 -12.81 -12.34 -5.23
CA GLU A 441 -13.82 -12.98 -4.39
C GLU A 441 -15.22 -12.38 -4.62
N TYR A 442 -15.35 -11.07 -4.86
CA TYR A 442 -16.63 -10.47 -5.22
C TYR A 442 -17.21 -11.04 -6.53
N ILE A 443 -16.38 -11.23 -7.55
CA ILE A 443 -16.77 -11.81 -8.83
C ILE A 443 -17.27 -13.25 -8.64
N ASP A 444 -16.55 -14.07 -7.87
CA ASP A 444 -16.97 -15.45 -7.59
C ASP A 444 -18.19 -15.54 -6.68
N GLU A 445 -18.38 -14.56 -5.80
CA GLU A 445 -19.54 -14.47 -4.93
C GLU A 445 -20.78 -13.91 -5.63
N THR A 446 -20.62 -13.13 -6.70
CA THR A 446 -21.73 -12.55 -7.48
C THR A 446 -22.18 -13.50 -8.59
N TRP A 447 -21.25 -14.01 -9.39
CA TRP A 447 -21.54 -14.90 -10.52
C TRP A 447 -21.22 -16.35 -10.16
N LYS A 448 -22.24 -17.07 -9.66
CA LYS A 448 -22.11 -18.43 -9.13
C LYS A 448 -21.81 -19.50 -10.19
N GLN A 449 -22.04 -19.23 -11.47
CA GLN A 449 -21.62 -20.13 -12.54
C GLN A 449 -20.10 -20.22 -12.59
N ASN A 450 -19.57 -21.41 -12.93
CA ASN A 450 -18.14 -21.70 -12.96
C ASN A 450 -17.42 -21.20 -11.69
N PRO A 451 -17.70 -21.77 -10.49
CA PRO A 451 -17.09 -21.31 -9.25
C PRO A 451 -15.57 -21.48 -9.29
N LEU A 452 -14.85 -20.41 -8.96
CA LEU A 452 -13.40 -20.32 -8.96
C LEU A 452 -12.83 -20.87 -7.65
N LEU A 453 -13.46 -20.51 -6.53
CA LEU A 453 -13.15 -21.08 -5.22
C LEU A 453 -13.74 -22.50 -5.09
N PRO A 454 -13.02 -23.41 -4.39
CA PRO A 454 -13.58 -24.69 -3.95
C PRO A 454 -14.84 -24.52 -3.08
N GLN A 455 -15.64 -25.59 -2.92
CA GLN A 455 -16.79 -25.56 -2.00
C GLN A 455 -16.39 -25.88 -0.56
N ASP A 456 -15.40 -26.76 -0.35
CA ASP A 456 -14.88 -27.10 0.97
C ASP A 456 -14.16 -25.88 1.63
N PRO A 457 -14.53 -25.49 2.87
CA PRO A 457 -13.93 -24.33 3.54
C PRO A 457 -12.40 -24.42 3.68
N TYR A 458 -11.84 -25.62 3.88
CA TYR A 458 -10.40 -25.77 4.05
C TYR A 458 -9.66 -25.56 2.73
N GLN A 459 -10.16 -26.11 1.62
CA GLN A 459 -9.62 -25.84 0.29
C GLN A 459 -9.75 -24.36 -0.11
N ARG A 460 -10.82 -23.66 0.31
CA ARG A 460 -10.93 -22.19 0.16
C ARG A 460 -9.87 -21.44 0.98
N ALA A 461 -9.67 -21.85 2.24
CA ALA A 461 -8.62 -21.29 3.10
C ALA A 461 -7.23 -21.47 2.48
N MET A 462 -6.91 -22.67 1.99
CA MET A 462 -5.63 -22.93 1.30
C MET A 462 -5.47 -22.13 0.01
N ALA A 463 -6.53 -21.97 -0.79
CA ALA A 463 -6.49 -21.13 -1.99
C ALA A 463 -6.20 -19.64 -1.66
N ARG A 464 -6.78 -19.10 -0.58
CA ARG A 464 -6.49 -17.75 -0.09
C ARG A 464 -5.07 -17.63 0.47
N PHE A 465 -4.63 -18.60 1.27
CA PHE A 465 -3.29 -18.64 1.85
C PHE A 465 -2.20 -18.61 0.78
N TRP A 466 -2.26 -19.53 -0.20
CA TRP A 466 -1.24 -19.61 -1.25
C TRP A 466 -1.26 -18.43 -2.22
N ALA A 467 -2.43 -17.83 -2.46
CA ALA A 467 -2.55 -16.59 -3.21
C ALA A 467 -1.83 -15.41 -2.51
N ARG A 468 -1.94 -15.32 -1.17
CA ARG A 468 -1.21 -14.30 -0.38
C ARG A 468 0.27 -14.61 -0.23
N PHE A 469 0.65 -15.86 0.00
CA PHE A 469 2.06 -16.26 0.00
C PHE A 469 2.77 -15.88 -1.31
N ALA A 470 2.16 -16.13 -2.46
CA ALA A 470 2.75 -15.74 -3.74
C ALA A 470 2.89 -14.21 -3.90
N GLU A 471 1.97 -13.42 -3.35
CA GLU A 471 2.06 -11.96 -3.37
C GLU A 471 3.10 -11.41 -2.38
N GLU A 472 3.21 -11.99 -1.18
CA GLU A 472 4.07 -11.48 -0.10
C GLU A 472 5.50 -12.06 -0.09
N LYS A 473 5.74 -13.17 -0.81
CA LYS A 473 7.04 -13.88 -0.82
C LYS A 473 7.65 -14.06 -2.20
N LEU A 474 6.83 -14.29 -3.23
CA LEU A 474 7.34 -14.49 -4.58
C LEU A 474 7.38 -13.18 -5.38
N LEU A 475 6.32 -12.37 -5.33
CA LEU A 475 6.22 -11.16 -6.16
C LEU A 475 7.30 -10.14 -5.82
N ASP A 476 7.49 -9.80 -4.54
CA ASP A 476 8.45 -8.79 -4.12
C ASP A 476 9.90 -9.21 -4.36
N ALA A 477 10.21 -10.51 -4.15
CA ALA A 477 11.53 -11.08 -4.45
C ALA A 477 11.80 -11.05 -5.96
N ALA A 478 10.88 -11.54 -6.78
CA ALA A 478 11.04 -11.57 -8.24
C ALA A 478 11.04 -10.17 -8.86
N TRP A 479 10.29 -9.23 -8.28
CA TRP A 479 10.37 -7.82 -8.63
C TRP A 479 11.73 -7.22 -8.25
N THR A 480 12.32 -7.64 -7.14
CA THR A 480 13.65 -7.15 -6.72
C THR A 480 14.77 -7.71 -7.63
N SER A 481 14.72 -8.98 -8.01
CA SER A 481 15.71 -9.58 -8.93
C SER A 481 15.68 -8.97 -10.35
N LEU A 482 14.56 -8.37 -10.76
CA LEU A 482 14.40 -7.67 -12.05
C LEU A 482 15.30 -6.42 -12.20
N TRP A 483 15.57 -5.70 -11.11
CA TRP A 483 16.23 -4.38 -11.16
C TRP A 483 17.46 -4.23 -10.27
N SER A 484 17.61 -5.05 -9.24
CA SER A 484 18.77 -5.00 -8.34
C SER A 484 20.02 -5.64 -8.97
N LYS A 485 21.18 -5.52 -8.30
CA LYS A 485 22.46 -6.10 -8.75
C LYS A 485 23.29 -6.59 -7.54
N GLY A 486 24.29 -7.44 -7.82
CA GLY A 486 25.18 -8.00 -6.80
C GLY A 486 24.43 -8.81 -5.75
N GLU A 487 24.91 -8.76 -4.50
CA GLU A 487 24.36 -9.54 -3.38
C GLU A 487 22.84 -9.35 -3.19
N GLN A 488 22.31 -8.14 -3.42
CA GLN A 488 20.87 -7.90 -3.33
C GLN A 488 20.08 -8.72 -4.36
N LYS A 489 20.61 -8.83 -5.59
CA LYS A 489 20.00 -9.62 -6.67
C LYS A 489 20.11 -11.11 -6.34
N GLU A 490 21.29 -11.58 -5.97
CA GLU A 490 21.53 -13.00 -5.60
C GLU A 490 20.61 -13.45 -4.46
N ARG A 491 20.39 -12.59 -3.46
CA ARG A 491 19.45 -12.83 -2.36
C ARG A 491 18.00 -12.91 -2.85
N ALA A 492 17.57 -11.94 -3.66
CA ALA A 492 16.21 -11.89 -4.21
C ALA A 492 15.91 -13.07 -5.16
N GLU A 493 16.90 -13.52 -5.94
CA GLU A 493 16.82 -14.72 -6.78
C GLU A 493 16.64 -15.99 -5.95
N LYS A 494 17.42 -16.11 -4.86
CA LYS A 494 17.29 -17.23 -3.92
C LYS A 494 15.90 -17.25 -3.25
N GLU A 495 15.43 -16.11 -2.74
CA GLU A 495 14.11 -15.97 -2.13
C GLU A 495 12.99 -16.30 -3.14
N THR A 496 13.14 -15.88 -4.41
CA THR A 496 12.26 -16.23 -5.53
C THR A 496 12.21 -17.74 -5.76
N ILE A 497 13.36 -18.41 -5.79
CA ILE A 497 13.47 -19.88 -5.90
C ILE A 497 12.77 -20.58 -4.73
N GLU A 498 13.07 -20.19 -3.49
CA GLU A 498 12.52 -20.83 -2.28
C GLU A 498 10.99 -20.69 -2.23
N ALA A 499 10.45 -19.56 -2.69
CA ALA A 499 9.01 -19.36 -2.82
C ALA A 499 8.40 -20.22 -3.95
N LEU A 500 9.07 -20.36 -5.10
CA LEU A 500 8.62 -21.24 -6.19
C LEU A 500 8.62 -22.72 -5.81
N GLU A 501 9.59 -23.19 -5.01
CA GLU A 501 9.60 -24.56 -4.49
C GLU A 501 8.35 -24.86 -3.67
N LYS A 502 7.87 -23.90 -2.87
CA LYS A 502 6.64 -24.03 -2.08
C LYS A 502 5.37 -23.98 -2.93
N ILE A 503 5.37 -23.23 -4.04
CA ILE A 503 4.27 -23.22 -5.01
C ILE A 503 4.23 -24.53 -5.83
N GLU A 504 5.38 -25.05 -6.25
CA GLU A 504 5.53 -26.33 -6.97
C GLU A 504 4.97 -27.50 -6.14
N GLU A 505 5.20 -27.50 -4.82
CA GLU A 505 4.59 -28.48 -3.90
C GLU A 505 3.06 -28.54 -3.99
N GLN A 506 2.37 -27.44 -4.33
CA GLN A 506 0.89 -27.38 -4.36
C GLN A 506 0.26 -27.94 -5.64
N LEU A 507 1.07 -28.12 -6.69
CA LEU A 507 0.68 -28.75 -7.97
C LEU A 507 0.87 -30.28 -7.98
N LYS A 508 1.47 -30.87 -6.95
CA LYS A 508 1.69 -32.32 -6.86
C LYS A 508 0.36 -33.07 -7.04
N GLY A 509 0.27 -33.83 -8.13
CA GLY A 509 -0.92 -34.62 -8.47
C GLY A 509 -2.10 -33.82 -9.06
N LYS A 510 -1.89 -32.59 -9.56
CA LYS A 510 -2.95 -31.75 -10.16
C LYS A 510 -2.56 -31.16 -11.51
N LYS A 511 -3.53 -30.94 -12.41
CA LYS A 511 -3.30 -30.17 -13.66
C LYS A 511 -3.33 -28.65 -13.44
N TYR A 512 -4.19 -28.17 -12.56
CA TYR A 512 -4.36 -26.77 -12.16
C TYR A 512 -4.33 -26.67 -10.63
N PHE A 513 -4.03 -25.49 -10.09
CA PHE A 513 -4.06 -25.27 -8.63
C PHE A 513 -5.47 -25.52 -8.05
N GLY A 514 -6.52 -25.20 -8.82
CA GLY A 514 -7.92 -25.47 -8.51
C GLY A 514 -8.41 -26.91 -8.73
N GLY A 515 -7.58 -27.83 -9.24
CA GLY A 515 -7.94 -29.22 -9.52
C GLY A 515 -7.55 -29.69 -10.93
N ASP A 516 -8.18 -30.75 -11.44
CA ASP A 516 -7.76 -31.38 -12.70
C ASP A 516 -8.49 -30.90 -13.96
N ASP A 517 -9.67 -30.28 -13.81
CA ASP A 517 -10.60 -30.07 -14.93
C ASP A 517 -10.86 -28.59 -15.26
N LYS A 518 -10.42 -27.65 -14.43
CA LYS A 518 -10.63 -26.20 -14.65
C LYS A 518 -9.59 -25.31 -13.95
N ILE A 519 -9.40 -24.13 -14.53
CA ILE A 519 -8.73 -22.99 -13.89
C ILE A 519 -9.57 -22.55 -12.67
N GLY A 520 -8.96 -22.50 -11.49
CA GLY A 520 -9.60 -22.04 -10.25
C GLY A 520 -9.11 -20.67 -9.77
N TYR A 521 -9.56 -20.28 -8.56
CA TYR A 521 -9.17 -19.03 -7.90
C TYR A 521 -7.65 -18.87 -7.79
N LEU A 522 -6.96 -19.92 -7.34
CA LEU A 522 -5.51 -19.86 -7.13
C LEU A 522 -4.76 -19.74 -8.47
N ASP A 523 -5.19 -20.45 -9.51
CA ASP A 523 -4.64 -20.32 -10.86
C ASP A 523 -4.73 -18.89 -11.41
N ILE A 524 -5.86 -18.21 -11.18
CA ILE A 524 -6.05 -16.81 -11.59
C ILE A 524 -5.18 -15.88 -10.73
N ALA A 525 -5.22 -16.07 -9.40
CA ALA A 525 -4.47 -15.30 -8.42
C ALA A 525 -2.96 -15.27 -8.71
N ILE A 526 -2.38 -16.42 -9.06
CA ILE A 526 -0.94 -16.57 -9.31
C ILE A 526 -0.61 -16.79 -10.79
N GLY A 527 -1.59 -16.65 -11.68
CA GLY A 527 -1.44 -16.80 -13.14
C GLY A 527 -0.38 -15.89 -13.75
N TRP A 528 -0.05 -14.77 -13.09
CA TRP A 528 1.04 -13.90 -13.46
C TRP A 528 2.43 -14.58 -13.44
N ILE A 529 2.63 -15.64 -12.63
CA ILE A 529 3.84 -16.48 -12.65
C ILE A 529 4.05 -17.11 -14.04
N SER A 530 2.98 -17.42 -14.78
CA SER A 530 3.08 -18.05 -16.10
C SER A 530 3.72 -17.14 -17.16
N TYR A 531 3.55 -15.82 -17.05
CA TYR A 531 3.87 -14.86 -18.13
C TYR A 531 4.79 -13.70 -17.70
N TRP A 532 4.55 -13.07 -16.54
CA TRP A 532 5.36 -11.96 -16.04
C TRP A 532 6.73 -12.43 -15.56
N ILE A 533 6.80 -13.54 -14.82
CA ILE A 533 8.07 -14.08 -14.30
C ILE A 533 9.07 -14.40 -15.43
N PRO A 534 8.72 -15.10 -16.53
CA PRO A 534 9.62 -15.29 -17.66
C PRO A 534 10.13 -13.97 -18.29
N ILE A 535 9.27 -12.96 -18.42
CA ILE A 535 9.63 -11.64 -18.96
C ILE A 535 10.58 -10.92 -18.00
N TRP A 536 10.34 -11.01 -16.69
CA TRP A 536 11.22 -10.42 -15.68
C TRP A 536 12.56 -11.13 -15.58
N GLY A 537 12.60 -12.45 -15.76
CA GLY A 537 13.84 -13.22 -15.87
C GLY A 537 14.69 -12.78 -17.08
N GLU A 538 14.07 -12.59 -18.25
CA GLU A 538 14.77 -12.09 -19.44
C GLU A 538 15.34 -10.67 -19.21
N VAL A 539 14.50 -9.73 -18.75
CA VAL A 539 14.92 -8.34 -18.47
C VAL A 539 15.99 -8.27 -17.38
N GLY A 540 15.84 -9.06 -16.32
CA GLY A 540 16.79 -9.16 -15.21
C GLY A 540 18.05 -9.96 -15.56
N SER A 541 18.07 -10.68 -16.70
CA SER A 541 19.11 -11.65 -17.08
C SER A 541 19.32 -12.75 -16.02
N TYR A 542 18.26 -13.52 -15.76
CA TYR A 542 18.23 -14.65 -14.84
C TYR A 542 17.14 -15.69 -15.21
N GLU A 543 17.46 -16.97 -15.13
CA GLU A 543 16.51 -18.06 -15.46
C GLU A 543 15.76 -18.53 -14.20
N ILE A 544 14.49 -18.12 -14.07
CA ILE A 544 13.67 -18.37 -12.87
C ILE A 544 12.95 -19.73 -12.92
N LEU A 545 12.46 -20.14 -14.09
CA LEU A 545 11.55 -21.29 -14.25
C LEU A 545 12.18 -22.43 -15.06
N ASP A 546 13.28 -23.00 -14.56
CA ASP A 546 13.89 -24.23 -15.10
C ASP A 546 12.88 -25.40 -15.04
N PRO A 547 12.50 -26.01 -16.19
CA PRO A 547 11.57 -27.14 -16.23
C PRO A 547 12.05 -28.40 -15.51
N LYS A 548 13.37 -28.56 -15.27
CA LYS A 548 13.91 -29.67 -14.48
C LYS A 548 13.65 -29.48 -12.98
N LYS A 549 13.69 -28.23 -12.52
CA LYS A 549 13.46 -27.87 -11.12
C LYS A 549 11.99 -27.69 -10.78
N PHE A 550 11.22 -27.11 -11.71
CA PHE A 550 9.80 -26.79 -11.54
C PHE A 550 8.93 -27.46 -12.64
N PRO A 551 8.88 -28.80 -12.70
CA PRO A 551 8.16 -29.52 -13.76
C PRO A 551 6.64 -29.31 -13.68
N GLY A 552 6.07 -29.25 -12.48
CA GLY A 552 4.65 -28.99 -12.23
C GLY A 552 4.24 -27.60 -12.69
N ILE A 553 4.94 -26.56 -12.22
CA ILE A 553 4.72 -25.17 -12.66
C ILE A 553 4.95 -25.03 -14.17
N SER A 554 5.95 -25.72 -14.75
CA SER A 554 6.20 -25.65 -16.20
C SER A 554 5.06 -26.29 -17.03
N ALA A 555 4.55 -27.44 -16.58
CA ALA A 555 3.43 -28.10 -17.24
C ALA A 555 2.11 -27.32 -17.03
N TRP A 556 1.91 -26.73 -15.86
CA TRP A 556 0.80 -25.83 -15.56
C TRP A 556 0.86 -24.55 -16.41
N LYS A 557 2.01 -23.89 -16.48
CA LYS A 557 2.27 -22.69 -17.29
C LYS A 557 1.83 -22.90 -18.73
N THR A 558 2.24 -24.03 -19.33
CA THR A 558 1.85 -24.40 -20.69
C THR A 558 0.33 -24.51 -20.81
N ARG A 559 -0.33 -25.34 -19.99
CA ARG A 559 -1.80 -25.52 -19.99
C ARG A 559 -2.59 -24.24 -19.69
N PHE A 560 -2.04 -23.35 -18.88
CA PHE A 560 -2.67 -22.08 -18.49
C PHE A 560 -2.57 -21.07 -19.63
N LEU A 561 -1.40 -20.94 -20.27
CA LEU A 561 -1.19 -20.06 -21.42
C LEU A 561 -1.86 -20.56 -22.70
N ASP A 562 -2.04 -21.88 -22.87
CA ASP A 562 -2.75 -22.46 -24.02
C ASP A 562 -4.28 -22.28 -23.92
N HIS A 563 -4.82 -22.02 -22.73
CA HIS A 563 -6.25 -21.85 -22.52
C HIS A 563 -6.75 -20.59 -23.28
N PRO A 564 -7.75 -20.68 -24.17
CA PRO A 564 -8.12 -19.58 -25.08
C PRO A 564 -8.35 -18.24 -24.38
N VAL A 565 -9.15 -18.22 -23.31
CA VAL A 565 -9.42 -17.00 -22.52
C VAL A 565 -8.14 -16.36 -21.96
N ILE A 566 -7.14 -17.15 -21.57
CA ILE A 566 -5.89 -16.61 -21.04
C ILE A 566 -5.06 -16.08 -22.20
N ARG A 567 -4.76 -16.95 -23.18
CA ARG A 567 -3.96 -16.64 -24.38
C ARG A 567 -4.41 -15.36 -25.06
N ASP A 568 -5.70 -15.26 -25.34
CA ASP A 568 -6.31 -14.21 -26.15
C ASP A 568 -6.51 -12.90 -25.34
N SER A 569 -6.13 -12.90 -24.06
CA SER A 569 -6.09 -11.70 -23.19
C SER A 569 -4.68 -11.17 -22.91
N LEU A 570 -3.61 -11.90 -23.24
CA LEU A 570 -2.26 -11.50 -22.83
C LEU A 570 -1.76 -10.25 -23.57
N PRO A 571 -1.07 -9.32 -22.89
CA PRO A 571 -0.48 -8.15 -23.54
C PRO A 571 0.70 -8.56 -24.43
N PRO A 572 0.98 -7.85 -25.55
CA PRO A 572 2.08 -8.20 -26.46
C PRO A 572 3.45 -8.29 -25.75
N ARG A 573 4.18 -9.38 -26.00
CA ARG A 573 5.41 -9.74 -25.27
C ARG A 573 6.54 -8.72 -25.47
N ASP A 574 6.69 -8.26 -26.70
CA ASP A 574 7.62 -7.20 -27.12
C ASP A 574 7.37 -5.90 -26.36
N LYS A 575 6.11 -5.44 -26.31
CA LYS A 575 5.68 -4.26 -25.55
C LYS A 575 5.97 -4.43 -24.05
N MET A 576 5.75 -5.63 -23.51
CA MET A 576 6.03 -5.97 -22.10
C MET A 576 7.54 -5.92 -21.78
N LEU A 577 8.39 -6.46 -22.66
CA LEU A 577 9.86 -6.39 -22.51
C LEU A 577 10.33 -4.93 -22.49
N GLU A 578 9.90 -4.11 -23.46
CA GLU A 578 10.26 -2.68 -23.53
C GLU A 578 9.88 -1.95 -22.23
N TYR A 579 8.64 -2.17 -21.77
CA TYR A 579 8.15 -1.59 -20.52
C TYR A 579 9.00 -2.03 -19.32
N PHE A 580 9.24 -3.32 -19.12
CA PHE A 580 9.99 -3.78 -17.95
C PHE A 580 11.49 -3.45 -18.02
N HIS A 581 12.12 -3.38 -19.20
CA HIS A 581 13.48 -2.81 -19.34
C HIS A 581 13.53 -1.37 -18.85
N LYS A 582 12.56 -0.53 -19.25
CA LYS A 582 12.47 0.87 -18.79
C LYS A 582 12.26 0.95 -17.27
N ARG A 583 11.36 0.14 -16.70
CA ARG A 583 11.10 0.09 -15.25
C ARG A 583 12.31 -0.41 -14.46
N SER A 584 13.00 -1.45 -14.93
CA SER A 584 14.21 -1.98 -14.31
C SER A 584 15.30 -0.90 -14.17
N GLN A 585 15.56 -0.16 -15.25
CA GLN A 585 16.51 0.97 -15.21
C GLN A 585 16.09 2.09 -14.24
N GLU A 586 14.79 2.42 -14.19
CA GLU A 586 14.27 3.47 -13.30
C GLU A 586 14.44 3.08 -11.82
N TYR A 587 14.08 1.85 -11.44
CA TYR A 587 14.25 1.36 -10.08
C TYR A 587 15.73 1.25 -9.70
N TYR A 588 16.59 0.76 -10.60
CA TYR A 588 18.02 0.70 -10.34
C TYR A 588 18.63 2.08 -10.10
N ARG A 589 18.23 3.12 -10.86
CA ARG A 589 18.67 4.50 -10.60
C ARG A 589 18.18 5.04 -9.26
N ARG A 590 16.95 4.71 -8.86
CA ARG A 590 16.29 5.26 -7.66
C ARG A 590 16.70 4.57 -6.35
N PHE A 591 16.96 3.26 -6.39
CA PHE A 591 17.19 2.44 -5.20
C PHE A 591 18.50 1.63 -5.23
N GLY A 592 19.02 1.31 -6.42
CA GLY A 592 20.24 0.51 -6.59
C GLY A 592 21.56 1.31 -6.52
N SER A 593 21.49 2.64 -6.41
CA SER A 593 22.64 3.54 -6.31
C SER A 593 23.02 3.92 -4.88
N SER A 594 22.16 3.62 -3.90
CA SER A 594 22.29 4.04 -2.49
C SER A 594 23.23 3.17 -1.64
N GLY A 595 23.85 2.14 -2.23
CA GLY A 595 24.76 1.19 -1.56
C GLY A 595 26.16 1.17 -2.18
N LYS A 596 26.72 2.35 -2.47
CA LYS A 596 28.10 2.55 -2.95
C LYS A 596 28.91 3.37 -1.96
#